data_AF-A0A8J3MSG6-F1
#
_entry.id   AF-A0A8J3MSG6-F1
#
_cell.length_a   1.000
_cell.length_b   1.000
_cell.length_c   1.000
_cell.angle_alpha   90.00
_cell.angle_beta   90.00
_cell.angle_gamma   90.00
#
_symmetry.space_group_name_H-M   'P 1'
#
loop_
_entity.id
_entity.type
_entity.pdbx_description
1 polymer ?
#
loop_
_entity_poly.entity_id
_entity_poly.type
_entity_poly.pdbx_seq_one_letter_code
_entity_poly.pdbx_strand_id
1 'polypeptide(L)'
;MESSEAQETREPRATQKLTQKALLTRQRIMETAWRLFATKGYDQTTMREIAAEASCSLGLTYRYFASKEDLVLELYRWLVLQLEELIPLLPVTSIADRFHQLMRALLEVMTPHRLTLVALSGAALNPLSRAGVFGKEGAEVRYRARASYRLLVEHARDIPRASQVEDLATILYGLQLALVLFWLQDLSPERRQTEALLQFIHELLGRLRPSYGFLGSRTSWLGSRTLLDRCLGRKGDDQCQLGSMARLSKKMIMRAGTCCPLDAQALQKKRSSLLAGDSDEQRSV
;
A
#
# COMPACT_ATOMS: atom_id res chain seq x y z
N MET A 1 -41.76 40.32 22.95
CA MET A 1 -40.32 40.60 22.80
C MET A 1 -39.67 40.10 24.09
N GLU A 2 -38.86 39.04 24.15
CA GLU A 2 -38.16 38.27 23.13
C GLU A 2 -38.10 36.80 23.58
N SER A 3 -38.33 35.92 22.61
CA SER A 3 -38.02 34.49 22.64
C SER A 3 -36.50 34.30 22.72
N SER A 4 -36.01 33.80 23.85
CA SER A 4 -34.64 33.31 23.98
C SER A 4 -34.57 31.88 23.42
N GLU A 5 -34.19 31.78 22.14
CA GLU A 5 -33.94 30.51 21.46
C GLU A 5 -32.66 29.86 22.01
N ALA A 6 -32.84 28.68 22.58
CA ALA A 6 -31.77 27.76 22.94
C ALA A 6 -31.03 27.28 21.68
N GLN A 7 -29.83 27.82 21.43
CA GLN A 7 -28.88 27.22 20.49
C GLN A 7 -28.06 26.16 21.22
N GLU A 8 -28.61 24.95 21.26
CA GLU A 8 -27.88 23.75 21.63
C GLU A 8 -26.93 23.39 20.48
N THR A 9 -25.66 23.73 20.66
CA THR A 9 -24.56 23.43 19.75
C THR A 9 -24.44 21.91 19.60
N ARG A 10 -24.95 21.36 18.49
CA ARG A 10 -24.77 19.93 18.16
C ARG A 10 -23.31 19.66 17.84
N GLU A 11 -22.63 19.03 18.79
CA GLU A 11 -21.29 18.48 18.62
C GLU A 11 -21.20 17.55 17.38
N PRO A 12 -20.08 17.56 16.64
CA PRO A 12 -19.87 16.66 15.52
C PRO A 12 -19.86 15.20 16.01
N ARG A 13 -20.79 14.42 15.47
CA ARG A 13 -21.04 13.01 15.82
C ARG A 13 -19.75 12.19 15.66
N ALA A 14 -19.21 11.74 16.79
CA ALA A 14 -18.05 10.87 16.89
C ALA A 14 -18.09 9.72 15.88
N THR A 15 -16.94 9.45 15.26
CA THR A 15 -16.67 8.38 14.28
C THR A 15 -17.10 7.03 14.85
N GLN A 16 -18.34 6.61 14.54
CA GLN A 16 -18.90 5.34 14.99
C GLN A 16 -18.06 4.21 14.40
N LYS A 17 -17.38 3.44 15.27
CA LYS A 17 -16.67 2.21 14.90
C LYS A 17 -17.66 1.31 14.15
N LEU A 18 -17.37 1.04 12.87
CA LEU A 18 -18.18 0.15 12.05
C LEU A 18 -18.25 -1.23 12.74
N THR A 19 -19.47 -1.75 12.89
CA THR A 19 -19.66 -3.11 13.39
C THR A 19 -19.06 -4.10 12.39
N GLN A 20 -18.67 -5.31 12.84
CA GLN A 20 -18.13 -6.34 11.95
C GLN A 20 -19.06 -6.61 10.75
N LYS A 21 -20.37 -6.60 10.98
CA LYS A 21 -21.40 -6.72 9.93
C LYS A 21 -21.33 -5.58 8.92
N ALA A 22 -21.07 -4.35 9.36
CA ALA A 22 -20.94 -3.19 8.49
C ALA A 22 -19.68 -3.26 7.60
N LEU A 23 -18.57 -3.75 8.16
CA LEU A 23 -17.33 -3.98 7.39
C LEU A 23 -17.52 -5.03 6.30
N LEU A 24 -18.13 -6.17 6.64
CA LEU A 24 -18.43 -7.22 5.66
C LEU A 24 -19.36 -6.73 4.55
N THR A 25 -20.35 -5.88 4.90
CA THR A 25 -21.25 -5.29 3.90
C THR A 25 -20.51 -4.34 2.96
N ARG A 26 -19.64 -3.48 3.50
CA ARG A 26 -18.80 -2.57 2.72
C ARG A 26 -17.90 -3.34 1.75
N GLN A 27 -17.25 -4.39 2.24
CA GLN A 27 -16.39 -5.26 1.43
C GLN A 27 -17.16 -5.94 0.31
N ARG A 28 -18.34 -6.52 0.61
CA ARG A 28 -19.18 -7.18 -0.40
C ARG A 28 -19.59 -6.24 -1.53
N ILE A 29 -19.96 -5.00 -1.20
CA ILE A 29 -20.30 -3.98 -2.20
C ILE A 29 -19.08 -3.68 -3.09
N MET A 30 -17.91 -3.50 -2.48
CA MET A 30 -16.65 -3.21 -3.17
C MET A 30 -16.23 -4.33 -4.13
N GLU A 31 -16.18 -5.57 -3.66
CA GLU A 31 -15.84 -6.74 -4.48
C GLU A 31 -16.83 -6.94 -5.63
N THR A 32 -18.12 -6.71 -5.36
CA THR A 32 -19.16 -6.77 -6.39
C THR A 32 -18.95 -5.71 -7.47
N ALA A 33 -18.64 -4.47 -7.07
CA ALA A 33 -18.36 -3.40 -8.00
C ALA A 33 -17.13 -3.72 -8.88
N TRP A 34 -16.04 -4.20 -8.29
CA TRP A 34 -14.83 -4.55 -9.04
C TRP A 34 -15.06 -5.69 -10.03
N ARG A 35 -15.87 -6.69 -9.65
CA ARG A 35 -16.29 -7.77 -10.56
C ARG A 35 -17.11 -7.21 -11.73
N LEU A 36 -18.10 -6.36 -11.45
CA LEU A 36 -18.94 -5.75 -12.49
C LEU A 36 -18.13 -4.84 -13.43
N PHE A 37 -17.16 -4.08 -12.91
CA PHE A 37 -16.25 -3.29 -13.75
C PHE A 37 -15.44 -4.18 -14.68
N ALA A 38 -14.99 -5.36 -14.24
CA ALA A 38 -14.27 -6.30 -15.09
C ALA A 38 -15.14 -6.93 -16.18
N THR A 39 -16.38 -7.30 -15.85
CA THR A 39 -17.24 -8.08 -16.77
C THR A 39 -18.08 -7.21 -17.70
N LYS A 40 -18.59 -6.07 -17.20
CA LYS A 40 -19.48 -5.16 -17.93
C LYS A 40 -18.77 -3.89 -18.41
N GLY A 41 -17.60 -3.58 -17.85
CA GLY A 41 -16.91 -2.33 -18.06
C GLY A 41 -17.34 -1.25 -17.06
N TYR A 42 -16.41 -0.34 -16.75
CA TYR A 42 -16.63 0.72 -15.78
C TYR A 42 -17.78 1.66 -16.18
N ASP A 43 -17.80 2.16 -17.43
CA ASP A 43 -18.78 3.15 -17.86
C ASP A 43 -20.23 2.62 -17.85
N GLN A 44 -20.40 1.34 -18.20
CA GLN A 44 -21.72 0.69 -18.29
C GLN A 44 -22.27 0.22 -16.94
N THR A 45 -21.45 0.20 -15.90
CA THR A 45 -21.86 -0.25 -14.56
C THR A 45 -22.47 0.91 -13.79
N THR A 46 -23.63 0.67 -13.15
CA THR A 46 -24.32 1.67 -12.33
C THR A 46 -24.36 1.30 -10.85
N MET A 47 -24.51 2.30 -9.96
CA MET A 47 -24.67 2.07 -8.51
C MET A 47 -25.90 1.20 -8.19
N ARG A 48 -26.97 1.29 -9.00
CA ARG A 48 -28.17 0.46 -8.83
C ARG A 48 -27.88 -1.02 -9.08
N GLU A 49 -27.12 -1.32 -10.12
CA GLU A 49 -26.72 -2.69 -10.44
C GLU A 49 -25.77 -3.26 -9.39
N ILE A 50 -24.80 -2.46 -8.94
CA ILE A 50 -23.89 -2.84 -7.85
C ILE A 50 -24.69 -3.19 -6.58
N ALA A 51 -25.67 -2.35 -6.21
CA ALA A 51 -26.51 -2.60 -5.04
C ALA A 51 -27.31 -3.91 -5.18
N ALA A 52 -27.95 -4.12 -6.33
CA ALA A 52 -28.75 -5.31 -6.61
C ALA A 52 -27.89 -6.59 -6.54
N GLU A 53 -26.74 -6.59 -7.22
CA GLU A 53 -25.81 -7.72 -7.28
C GLU A 53 -25.13 -8.00 -5.92
N ALA A 54 -24.92 -6.95 -5.10
CA ALA A 54 -24.38 -7.09 -3.75
C ALA A 54 -25.44 -7.47 -2.71
N SER A 55 -26.69 -7.74 -3.12
CA SER A 55 -27.84 -8.01 -2.24
C SER A 55 -28.00 -6.95 -1.14
N CYS A 56 -27.87 -5.67 -1.54
CA CYS A 56 -27.98 -4.50 -0.69
C CYS A 56 -29.05 -3.55 -1.24
N SER A 57 -29.66 -2.73 -0.37
CA SER A 57 -30.49 -1.64 -0.87
C SER A 57 -29.62 -0.55 -1.49
N LEU A 58 -30.17 0.18 -2.47
CA LEU A 58 -29.47 1.31 -3.10
C LEU A 58 -29.10 2.39 -2.06
N GLY A 59 -30.01 2.69 -1.14
CA GLY A 59 -29.74 3.65 -0.05
C GLY A 59 -28.63 3.20 0.89
N LEU A 60 -28.55 1.91 1.21
CA LEU A 60 -27.44 1.37 2.00
C LEU A 60 -26.11 1.45 1.24
N THR A 61 -26.13 1.23 -0.07
CA THR A 61 -24.95 1.31 -0.92
C THR A 61 -24.41 2.73 -0.95
N TYR A 62 -25.29 3.73 -1.18
CA TYR A 62 -24.91 5.15 -1.12
C TYR A 62 -24.43 5.62 0.25
N ARG A 63 -24.87 4.97 1.33
CA ARG A 63 -24.35 5.23 2.67
C ARG A 63 -22.87 4.83 2.82
N TYR A 64 -22.40 3.81 2.10
CA TYR A 64 -20.99 3.39 2.12
C TYR A 64 -20.15 4.11 1.07
N PHE A 65 -20.68 4.30 -0.14
CA PHE A 65 -19.99 4.89 -1.27
C PHE A 65 -20.90 5.89 -1.96
N ALA A 66 -20.53 7.17 -1.95
CA ALA A 66 -21.38 8.23 -2.50
C ALA A 66 -21.48 8.16 -4.03
N SER A 67 -20.50 7.52 -4.68
CA SER A 67 -20.40 7.43 -6.14
C SER A 67 -19.69 6.15 -6.59
N LYS A 68 -19.76 5.89 -7.90
CA LYS A 68 -19.01 4.79 -8.54
C LYS A 68 -17.50 5.07 -8.51
N GLU A 69 -17.13 6.34 -8.58
CA GLU A 69 -15.75 6.81 -8.51
C GLU A 69 -15.14 6.51 -7.14
N ASP A 70 -15.91 6.62 -6.05
CA ASP A 70 -15.44 6.25 -4.71
C ASP A 70 -15.03 4.77 -4.63
N LEU A 71 -15.75 3.89 -5.33
CA LEU A 71 -15.41 2.45 -5.40
C LEU A 71 -14.09 2.20 -6.15
N VAL A 72 -13.74 3.08 -7.10
CA VAL A 72 -12.45 3.03 -7.81
C VAL A 72 -11.33 3.58 -6.92
N LEU A 73 -11.57 4.69 -6.21
CA LEU A 73 -10.60 5.24 -5.27
C LEU A 73 -10.29 4.25 -4.14
N GLU A 74 -11.28 3.47 -3.71
CA GLU A 74 -11.09 2.41 -2.72
C GLU A 74 -10.26 1.24 -3.24
N LEU A 75 -10.35 0.92 -4.54
CA LEU A 75 -9.41 -0.02 -5.17
C LEU A 75 -7.97 0.51 -5.09
N TYR A 76 -7.76 1.79 -5.36
CA TYR A 76 -6.43 2.39 -5.27
C TYR A 76 -5.90 2.44 -3.84
N ARG A 77 -6.76 2.79 -2.87
CA ARG A 77 -6.40 2.74 -1.44
C ARG A 77 -6.04 1.32 -1.00
N TRP A 78 -6.79 0.32 -1.45
CA TRP A 78 -6.48 -1.08 -1.20
C TRP A 78 -5.11 -1.46 -1.79
N LEU A 79 -4.80 -1.08 -3.04
CA LEU A 79 -3.49 -1.33 -3.65
C LEU A 79 -2.33 -0.68 -2.87
N VAL A 80 -2.52 0.53 -2.37
CA VAL A 80 -1.52 1.21 -1.53
C VAL A 80 -1.37 0.54 -0.18
N LEU A 81 -2.45 0.04 0.44
CA LEU A 81 -2.36 -0.76 1.65
C LEU A 81 -1.53 -2.03 1.42
N GLN A 82 -1.71 -2.70 0.28
CA GLN A 82 -0.90 -3.86 -0.08
C GLN A 82 0.58 -3.51 -0.22
N LEU A 83 0.90 -2.36 -0.81
CA LEU A 83 2.27 -1.83 -0.87
C LEU A 83 2.87 -1.59 0.53
N GLU A 84 2.11 -0.94 1.42
CA GLU A 84 2.51 -0.65 2.80
C GLU A 84 2.69 -1.93 3.64
N GLU A 85 1.92 -2.97 3.38
CA GLU A 85 2.02 -4.28 4.04
C GLU A 85 3.21 -5.11 3.54
N LEU A 86 3.54 -5.03 2.26
CA LEU A 86 4.61 -5.83 1.64
C LEU A 86 6.01 -5.30 1.97
N ILE A 87 6.23 -3.98 1.99
CA ILE A 87 7.55 -3.37 2.15
C ILE A 87 8.27 -3.78 3.45
N PRO A 88 7.62 -3.82 4.62
CA PRO A 88 8.25 -4.26 5.87
C PRO A 88 8.68 -5.73 5.86
N LEU A 89 8.11 -6.56 4.97
CA LEU A 89 8.43 -7.98 4.85
C LEU A 89 9.66 -8.24 3.98
N LEU A 90 10.12 -7.23 3.22
CA LEU A 90 11.25 -7.38 2.31
C LEU A 90 12.59 -7.46 3.07
N PRO A 91 13.50 -8.37 2.68
CA PRO A 91 14.82 -8.47 3.29
C PRO A 91 15.69 -7.24 2.99
N VAL A 92 16.59 -6.91 3.91
CA VAL A 92 17.52 -5.77 3.75
C VAL A 92 18.58 -6.13 2.71
N THR A 93 18.27 -5.81 1.45
CA THR A 93 19.09 -6.08 0.25
C THR A 93 19.28 -4.78 -0.55
N SER A 94 19.81 -4.83 -1.77
CA SER A 94 19.96 -3.60 -2.56
C SER A 94 18.60 -2.99 -2.93
N ILE A 95 18.56 -1.69 -3.25
CA ILE A 95 17.33 -1.05 -3.75
C ILE A 95 16.79 -1.78 -4.99
N ALA A 96 17.67 -2.23 -5.88
CA ALA A 96 17.30 -3.00 -7.07
C ALA A 96 16.63 -4.33 -6.70
N ASP A 97 17.20 -5.08 -5.75
CA ASP A 97 16.64 -6.35 -5.26
C ASP A 97 15.27 -6.12 -4.58
N ARG A 98 15.20 -5.13 -3.68
CA ARG A 98 13.97 -4.80 -2.94
C ARG A 98 12.86 -4.35 -3.87
N PHE A 99 13.16 -3.49 -4.85
CA PHE A 99 12.17 -3.06 -5.85
C PHE A 99 11.70 -4.25 -6.69
N HIS A 100 12.63 -5.09 -7.16
CA HIS A 100 12.30 -6.28 -7.95
C HIS A 100 11.37 -7.24 -7.19
N GLN A 101 11.72 -7.59 -5.94
CA GLN A 101 10.90 -8.45 -5.09
C GLN A 101 9.53 -7.84 -4.80
N LEU A 102 9.48 -6.54 -4.51
CA LEU A 102 8.23 -5.83 -4.29
C LEU A 102 7.33 -5.87 -5.52
N MET A 103 7.87 -5.62 -6.72
CA MET A 103 7.09 -5.62 -7.95
C MET A 103 6.54 -7.00 -8.27
N ARG A 104 7.32 -8.08 -8.10
CA ARG A 104 6.80 -9.45 -8.26
C ARG A 104 5.64 -9.73 -7.29
N ALA A 105 5.81 -9.39 -6.02
CA ALA A 105 4.77 -9.60 -5.01
C ALA A 105 3.51 -8.78 -5.31
N LEU A 106 3.67 -7.52 -5.74
CA LEU A 106 2.56 -6.61 -6.03
C LEU A 106 1.80 -7.02 -7.30
N LEU A 107 2.48 -7.41 -8.38
CA LEU A 107 1.83 -7.90 -9.60
C LEU A 107 1.02 -9.17 -9.33
N GLU A 108 1.51 -10.06 -8.45
CA GLU A 108 0.76 -11.23 -8.01
C GLU A 108 -0.50 -10.84 -7.21
N VAL A 109 -0.42 -9.85 -6.31
CA VAL A 109 -1.59 -9.30 -5.59
C VAL A 109 -2.60 -8.69 -6.56
N MET A 110 -2.15 -8.04 -7.63
CA MET A 110 -3.01 -7.39 -8.63
C MET A 110 -3.62 -8.38 -9.62
N THR A 111 -3.07 -9.58 -9.75
CA THR A 111 -3.47 -10.57 -10.77
C THR A 111 -4.97 -10.92 -10.72
N PRO A 112 -5.60 -11.18 -9.56
CA PRO A 112 -7.04 -11.44 -9.48
C PRO A 112 -7.91 -10.27 -9.97
N HIS A 113 -7.40 -9.04 -9.89
CA HIS A 113 -8.11 -7.81 -10.25
C HIS A 113 -7.67 -7.25 -11.61
N ARG A 114 -6.86 -7.99 -12.38
CA ARG A 114 -6.28 -7.51 -13.64
C ARG A 114 -7.33 -7.01 -14.63
N LEU A 115 -8.40 -7.77 -14.84
CA LEU A 115 -9.46 -7.39 -15.77
C LEU A 115 -10.18 -6.10 -15.34
N THR A 116 -10.41 -5.94 -14.03
CA THR A 116 -10.94 -4.71 -13.45
C THR A 116 -10.02 -3.52 -13.75
N LEU A 117 -8.72 -3.69 -13.54
CA LEU A 117 -7.71 -2.64 -13.76
C LEU A 117 -7.57 -2.28 -15.25
N VAL A 118 -7.64 -3.27 -16.16
CA VAL A 118 -7.70 -3.04 -17.61
C VAL A 118 -8.95 -2.22 -17.96
N ALA A 119 -10.13 -2.62 -17.46
CA ALA A 119 -11.38 -1.91 -17.70
C ALA A 119 -11.37 -0.47 -17.16
N LEU A 120 -10.58 -0.19 -16.11
CA LEU A 120 -10.43 1.12 -15.52
C LEU A 120 -9.32 1.97 -16.16
N SER A 121 -8.46 1.42 -17.00
CA SER A 121 -7.23 2.08 -17.46
C SER A 121 -7.48 3.44 -18.13
N GLY A 122 -8.52 3.55 -18.96
CA GLY A 122 -8.89 4.83 -19.59
C GLY A 122 -9.33 5.89 -18.58
N ALA A 123 -10.19 5.51 -17.62
CA ALA A 123 -10.64 6.42 -16.56
C ALA A 123 -9.52 6.77 -15.56
N ALA A 124 -8.61 5.83 -15.29
CA ALA A 124 -7.50 5.97 -14.36
C ALA A 124 -6.45 6.95 -14.87
N LEU A 125 -6.13 6.90 -16.17
CA LEU A 125 -5.10 7.74 -16.79
C LEU A 125 -5.60 9.12 -17.22
N ASN A 126 -6.92 9.33 -17.29
CA ASN A 126 -7.49 10.63 -17.58
C ASN A 126 -7.42 11.54 -16.34
N PRO A 127 -6.59 12.62 -16.33
CA PRO A 127 -6.44 13.49 -15.17
C PRO A 127 -7.71 14.31 -14.86
N LEU A 128 -8.63 14.43 -15.82
CA LEU A 128 -9.91 15.12 -15.66
C LEU A 128 -11.02 14.18 -15.12
N SER A 129 -10.76 12.87 -15.10
CA SER A 129 -11.68 11.90 -14.52
C SER A 129 -11.66 12.00 -13.00
N ARG A 130 -12.84 11.93 -12.37
CA ARG A 130 -12.98 11.80 -10.91
C ARG A 130 -12.42 10.48 -10.37
N ALA A 131 -12.34 9.47 -11.22
CA ALA A 131 -11.67 8.19 -10.93
C ALA A 131 -10.18 8.20 -11.34
N GLY A 132 -9.64 9.33 -11.80
CA GLY A 132 -8.26 9.41 -12.29
C GLY A 132 -7.22 9.32 -11.17
N VAL A 133 -6.23 8.44 -11.32
CA VAL A 133 -5.15 8.27 -10.34
C VAL A 133 -4.25 9.50 -10.27
N PHE A 134 -4.16 10.27 -11.37
CA PHE A 134 -3.40 11.53 -11.45
C PHE A 134 -4.26 12.78 -11.18
N GLY A 135 -5.57 12.62 -10.95
CA GLY A 135 -6.49 13.70 -10.62
C GLY A 135 -6.35 14.19 -9.17
N LYS A 136 -7.21 15.13 -8.77
CA LYS A 136 -7.25 15.65 -7.39
C LYS A 136 -7.61 14.57 -6.37
N GLU A 137 -8.60 13.74 -6.70
CA GLU A 137 -9.11 12.70 -5.80
C GLU A 137 -8.08 11.60 -5.51
N GLY A 138 -7.20 11.30 -6.47
CA GLY A 138 -6.10 10.35 -6.30
C GLY A 138 -4.90 10.90 -5.52
N ALA A 139 -4.87 12.18 -5.13
CA ALA A 139 -3.68 12.81 -4.54
C ALA A 139 -3.22 12.12 -3.25
N GLU A 140 -4.15 11.71 -2.39
CA GLU A 140 -3.86 10.97 -1.15
C GLU A 140 -3.20 9.61 -1.44
N VAL A 141 -3.75 8.87 -2.41
CA VAL A 141 -3.19 7.59 -2.89
C VAL A 141 -1.76 7.79 -3.40
N ARG A 142 -1.53 8.79 -4.26
CA ARG A 142 -0.20 9.08 -4.81
C ARG A 142 0.81 9.45 -3.72
N TYR A 143 0.39 10.27 -2.76
CA TYR A 143 1.22 10.68 -1.63
C TYR A 143 1.66 9.47 -0.80
N ARG A 144 0.72 8.59 -0.42
CA ARG A 144 1.01 7.39 0.35
C ARG A 144 1.85 6.37 -0.40
N ALA A 145 1.57 6.17 -1.70
CA ALA A 145 2.38 5.32 -2.56
C ALA A 145 3.84 5.80 -2.58
N ARG A 146 4.08 7.09 -2.83
CA ARG A 146 5.44 7.66 -2.83
C ARG A 146 6.11 7.56 -1.45
N ALA A 147 5.38 7.82 -0.37
CA ALA A 147 5.90 7.68 1.00
C ALA A 147 6.33 6.22 1.29
N SER A 148 5.64 5.24 0.72
CA SER A 148 6.01 3.83 0.82
C SER A 148 7.34 3.55 0.13
N TYR A 149 7.60 4.12 -1.06
CA TYR A 149 8.90 3.99 -1.72
C TYR A 149 10.03 4.64 -0.97
N ARG A 150 9.77 5.74 -0.24
CA ARG A 150 10.77 6.31 0.67
C ARG A 150 11.19 5.30 1.73
N LEU A 151 10.23 4.62 2.36
CA LEU A 151 10.52 3.56 3.34
C LEU A 151 11.31 2.40 2.71
N LEU A 152 11.01 2.03 1.45
CA LEU A 152 11.77 1.00 0.74
C LEU A 152 13.25 1.38 0.59
N VAL A 153 13.52 2.64 0.23
CA VAL A 153 14.88 3.18 0.03
C VAL A 153 15.64 3.33 1.36
N GLU A 154 14.98 3.86 2.40
CA GLU A 154 15.58 4.07 3.73
C GLU A 154 15.99 2.77 4.42
N HIS A 155 15.36 1.64 4.08
CA HIS A 155 15.65 0.33 4.65
C HIS A 155 16.42 -0.60 3.69
N ALA A 156 17.02 -0.04 2.63
CA ALA A 156 17.90 -0.79 1.75
C ALA A 156 19.33 -0.88 2.31
N ARG A 157 20.14 -1.81 1.78
CA ARG A 157 21.56 -1.94 2.14
C ARG A 157 22.41 -0.78 1.57
N ASP A 158 22.06 -0.30 0.39
CA ASP A 158 22.75 0.73 -0.37
C ASP A 158 21.98 2.06 -0.37
N ILE A 159 21.66 2.54 0.84
CA ILE A 159 20.95 3.80 1.08
C ILE A 159 21.72 4.95 0.41
N PRO A 160 21.07 5.80 -0.41
CA PRO A 160 21.72 6.95 -1.05
C PRO A 160 21.89 8.11 -0.06
N ARG A 161 22.44 9.24 -0.52
CA ARG A 161 22.50 10.47 0.31
C ARG A 161 21.09 10.93 0.67
N ALA A 162 20.93 11.57 1.84
CA ALA A 162 19.64 12.08 2.30
C ALA A 162 18.94 12.98 1.28
N SER A 163 19.70 13.79 0.51
CA SER A 163 19.16 14.63 -0.56
C SER A 163 18.61 13.86 -1.76
N GLN A 164 19.02 12.60 -1.97
CA GLN A 164 18.64 11.77 -3.11
C GLN A 164 17.52 10.79 -2.80
N VAL A 165 17.18 10.59 -1.52
CA VAL A 165 16.15 9.62 -1.09
C VAL A 165 14.79 9.94 -1.71
N GLU A 166 14.38 11.21 -1.67
CA GLU A 166 13.09 11.65 -2.21
C GLU A 166 13.02 11.56 -3.74
N ASP A 167 14.12 11.90 -4.43
CA ASP A 167 14.22 11.80 -5.88
C ASP A 167 14.13 10.34 -6.32
N LEU A 168 14.87 9.46 -5.64
CA LEU A 168 14.86 8.04 -5.94
C LEU A 168 13.50 7.40 -5.64
N ALA A 169 12.86 7.75 -4.52
CA ALA A 169 11.50 7.29 -4.22
C ALA A 169 10.49 7.73 -5.30
N THR A 170 10.65 8.95 -5.83
CA THR A 170 9.83 9.47 -6.94
C THR A 170 10.06 8.68 -8.22
N ILE A 171 11.31 8.38 -8.54
CA ILE A 171 11.68 7.57 -9.72
C ILE A 171 11.09 6.16 -9.60
N LEU A 172 11.25 5.50 -8.45
CA LEU A 172 10.73 4.15 -8.23
C LEU A 172 9.19 4.10 -8.32
N TYR A 173 8.50 5.11 -7.80
CA TYR A 173 7.05 5.24 -7.97
C TYR A 173 6.66 5.42 -9.44
N GLY A 174 7.39 6.23 -10.20
CA GLY A 174 7.19 6.38 -11.64
C GLY A 174 7.41 5.08 -12.41
N LEU A 175 8.46 4.34 -12.08
CA LEU A 175 8.76 3.02 -12.64
C LEU A 175 7.66 2.00 -12.33
N GLN A 176 7.11 2.00 -11.11
CA GLN A 176 5.97 1.16 -10.76
C GLN A 176 4.76 1.47 -11.67
N LEU A 177 4.41 2.76 -11.82
CA LEU A 177 3.28 3.15 -12.66
C LEU A 177 3.46 2.71 -14.12
N ALA A 178 4.66 2.88 -14.67
CA ALA A 178 5.00 2.45 -16.03
C ALA A 178 4.93 0.92 -16.15
N LEU A 179 5.49 0.18 -15.19
CA LEU A 179 5.48 -1.28 -15.19
C LEU A 179 4.07 -1.85 -15.06
N VAL A 180 3.23 -1.28 -14.18
CA VAL A 180 1.84 -1.70 -14.03
C VAL A 180 1.06 -1.44 -15.33
N LEU A 181 1.22 -0.28 -15.95
CA LEU A 181 0.57 0.03 -17.21
C LEU A 181 1.00 -0.94 -18.32
N PHE A 182 2.30 -1.26 -18.39
CA PHE A 182 2.83 -2.25 -19.30
C PHE A 182 2.23 -3.64 -19.05
N TRP A 183 2.22 -4.08 -17.78
CA TRP A 183 1.66 -5.37 -17.38
C TRP A 183 0.17 -5.53 -17.68
N LEU A 184 -0.62 -4.46 -17.60
CA LEU A 184 -2.03 -4.48 -17.99
C LEU A 184 -2.21 -4.75 -19.49
N GLN A 185 -1.25 -4.35 -20.32
CA GLN A 185 -1.27 -4.51 -21.78
C GLN A 185 -0.53 -5.76 -22.26
N ASP A 186 0.24 -6.42 -21.40
CA ASP A 186 1.04 -7.59 -21.77
C ASP A 186 0.16 -8.82 -22.10
N LEU A 187 0.02 -9.11 -23.39
CA LEU A 187 -0.72 -10.27 -23.89
C LEU A 187 0.18 -11.51 -24.05
N SER A 188 1.47 -11.43 -23.72
CA SER A 188 2.38 -12.57 -23.84
C SER A 188 2.00 -13.70 -22.87
N PRO A 189 2.25 -14.97 -23.25
CA PRO A 189 2.05 -16.10 -22.36
C PRO A 189 2.82 -15.88 -21.06
N GLU A 190 2.17 -16.14 -19.92
CA GLU A 190 2.76 -15.98 -18.58
C GLU A 190 3.31 -14.57 -18.29
N ARG A 191 2.97 -13.56 -19.11
CA ARG A 191 3.46 -12.18 -18.98
C ARG A 191 4.99 -12.08 -19.05
N ARG A 192 5.60 -12.86 -19.94
CA ARG A 192 7.06 -12.90 -20.18
C ARG A 192 7.65 -11.52 -20.50
N GLN A 193 6.92 -10.66 -21.22
CA GLN A 193 7.44 -9.32 -21.53
C GLN A 193 7.50 -8.44 -20.27
N THR A 194 6.53 -8.55 -19.37
CA THR A 194 6.55 -7.85 -18.09
C THR A 194 7.72 -8.31 -17.24
N GLU A 195 7.96 -9.63 -17.17
CA GLU A 195 9.09 -10.18 -16.40
C GLU A 195 10.43 -9.71 -17.00
N ALA A 196 10.56 -9.70 -18.33
CA ALA A 196 11.74 -9.18 -19.00
C ALA A 196 11.97 -7.68 -18.73
N LEU A 197 10.91 -6.86 -18.72
CA LEU A 197 11.00 -5.44 -18.36
C LEU A 197 11.40 -5.27 -16.89
N LEU A 198 10.84 -6.08 -16.00
CA LEU A 198 11.16 -6.04 -14.58
C LEU A 198 12.64 -6.41 -14.34
N GLN A 199 13.14 -7.44 -15.02
CA GLN A 199 14.56 -7.82 -15.00
C GLN A 199 15.46 -6.70 -15.55
N PHE A 200 15.04 -6.05 -16.66
CA PHE A 200 15.77 -4.91 -17.21
C PHE A 200 15.84 -3.73 -16.23
N ILE A 201 14.72 -3.40 -15.56
CA ILE A 201 14.69 -2.34 -14.53
C ILE A 201 15.62 -2.70 -13.38
N HIS A 202 15.65 -3.96 -12.96
CA HIS A 202 16.54 -4.45 -11.91
C HIS A 202 18.03 -4.23 -12.29
N GLU A 203 18.44 -4.65 -13.50
CA GLU A 203 19.80 -4.41 -14.00
C GLU A 203 20.14 -2.92 -14.10
N LEU A 204 19.19 -2.10 -14.58
CA LEU A 204 19.37 -0.66 -14.72
C LEU A 204 19.62 0.00 -13.35
N LEU A 205 18.80 -0.32 -12.34
CA LEU A 205 18.98 0.18 -10.98
C LEU A 205 20.32 -0.30 -10.39
N GLY A 206 20.72 -1.54 -10.66
CA GLY A 206 22.02 -2.08 -10.27
C GLY A 206 23.21 -1.31 -10.89
N ARG A 207 23.12 -0.94 -12.17
CA ARG A 207 24.15 -0.14 -12.86
C ARG A 207 24.19 1.31 -12.39
N LEU A 208 23.07 1.87 -11.92
CA LEU A 208 23.01 3.24 -11.41
C LEU A 208 23.50 3.37 -9.95
N ARG A 209 23.74 2.24 -9.26
CA ARG A 209 24.26 2.20 -7.88
C ARG A 209 25.51 3.08 -7.64
N PRO A 210 26.53 3.09 -8.52
CA PRO A 210 27.71 3.95 -8.33
C PRO A 210 27.34 5.45 -8.35
N SER A 211 26.38 5.85 -9.18
CA SER A 211 26.00 7.26 -9.38
C SER A 211 25.37 7.91 -8.15
N TYR A 212 24.72 7.12 -7.29
CA TYR A 212 24.17 7.59 -6.00
C TYR A 212 25.09 7.25 -4.81
N GLY A 213 26.02 6.29 -4.97
CA GLY A 213 26.90 5.79 -3.91
C GLY A 213 28.34 6.35 -3.87
N PHE A 214 28.84 7.02 -4.92
CA PHE A 214 30.28 7.29 -5.08
C PHE A 214 30.91 8.41 -4.20
N LEU A 215 30.35 8.79 -3.04
CA LEU A 215 31.16 9.40 -1.95
C LEU A 215 30.78 8.84 -0.56
N GLY A 216 30.32 7.59 -0.51
CA GLY A 216 30.02 6.87 0.73
C GLY A 216 31.17 5.96 1.17
N SER A 217 32.43 6.39 1.09
CA SER A 217 33.53 5.64 1.73
C SER A 217 34.39 6.56 2.58
N ARG A 218 34.53 6.17 3.84
CA ARG A 218 35.40 6.71 4.90
C ARG A 218 34.98 8.05 5.50
N THR A 219 34.09 8.01 6.48
CA THR A 219 34.39 8.40 7.87
C THR A 219 33.14 8.29 8.75
N SER A 220 33.38 7.91 10.02
CA SER A 220 32.46 7.92 11.18
C SER A 220 31.29 6.92 11.24
N TRP A 221 31.60 5.62 11.19
CA TRP A 221 30.76 4.59 11.86
C TRP A 221 31.35 4.28 13.24
N LEU A 222 31.38 5.29 14.13
CA LEU A 222 31.78 5.15 15.54
C LEU A 222 31.31 6.29 16.46
N GLY A 223 30.31 7.10 16.06
CA GLY A 223 29.99 8.37 16.74
C GLY A 223 28.53 8.60 17.14
N SER A 224 27.66 7.59 17.15
CA SER A 224 26.21 7.81 17.35
C SER A 224 25.59 6.90 18.40
N ARG A 225 26.36 6.46 19.40
CA ARG A 225 25.82 5.82 20.61
C ARG A 225 25.72 6.74 21.83
N THR A 226 26.22 7.98 21.76
CA THR A 226 26.32 8.88 22.93
C THR A 226 25.35 10.06 22.95
N LEU A 227 24.38 10.10 22.02
CA LEU A 227 23.31 11.12 22.02
C LEU A 227 21.99 10.60 22.64
N LEU A 228 21.81 9.28 22.75
CA LEU A 228 20.71 8.68 23.53
C LEU A 228 21.03 8.62 25.03
N ASP A 229 22.30 8.55 25.43
CA ASP A 229 22.71 8.57 26.84
C ASP A 229 22.69 9.98 27.46
N ARG A 230 22.72 11.04 26.65
CA ARG A 230 22.80 12.42 27.15
C ARG A 230 21.44 13.04 27.51
N CYS A 231 20.33 12.42 27.11
CA CYS A 231 18.98 12.84 27.50
C CYS A 231 18.44 12.13 28.77
N LEU A 232 19.17 11.14 29.32
CA LEU A 232 18.76 10.39 30.52
C LEU A 232 19.57 10.78 31.77
N GLY A 233 19.90 12.06 31.89
CA GLY A 233 20.48 12.65 33.08
C GLY A 233 19.43 13.26 34.02
N ARG A 234 18.69 12.44 34.77
CA ARG A 234 18.16 12.85 36.10
C ARG A 234 18.02 11.64 37.02
N LYS A 235 18.85 11.63 38.06
CA LYS A 235 18.77 10.77 39.25
C LYS A 235 17.55 11.13 40.09
N GLY A 236 16.96 10.12 40.74
CA GLY A 236 16.00 10.27 41.83
C GLY A 236 15.16 9.02 41.97
N ASP A 237 15.51 8.19 42.95
CA ASP A 237 14.91 6.91 43.31
C ASP A 237 13.38 6.94 43.46
N ASP A 238 12.70 5.89 42.97
CA ASP A 238 11.88 5.02 43.81
C ASP A 238 11.35 3.82 43.02
N GLN A 239 11.59 2.64 43.58
CA GLN A 239 11.16 1.34 43.09
C GLN A 239 9.63 1.22 43.12
N CYS A 240 8.96 1.00 41.97
CA CYS A 240 7.86 0.04 41.87
C CYS A 240 7.38 -0.18 40.42
N GLN A 241 7.13 -1.45 40.08
CA GLN A 241 6.37 -1.94 38.92
C GLN A 241 7.10 -2.12 37.57
N LEU A 242 8.08 -3.02 37.58
CA LEU A 242 8.34 -3.94 36.46
C LEU A 242 7.10 -4.83 36.23
N GLY A 243 6.13 -4.35 35.45
CA GLY A 243 4.89 -5.10 35.21
C GLY A 243 3.89 -4.52 34.20
N SER A 244 4.29 -3.64 33.27
CA SER A 244 3.31 -2.95 32.40
C SER A 244 3.72 -2.72 30.93
N MET A 245 4.99 -2.88 30.54
CA MET A 245 5.43 -2.53 29.17
C MET A 245 5.41 -3.68 28.14
N ALA A 246 5.18 -4.94 28.55
CA ALA A 246 4.93 -6.05 27.63
C ALA A 246 3.46 -6.14 27.15
N ARG A 247 2.55 -5.31 27.70
CA ARG A 247 1.12 -5.29 27.34
C ARG A 247 0.73 -4.22 26.32
N LEU A 248 1.63 -3.31 25.95
CA LEU A 248 1.33 -2.24 24.99
C LEU A 248 1.67 -2.61 23.54
N SER A 249 2.61 -3.53 23.29
CA SER A 249 2.83 -4.10 21.95
C SER A 249 1.67 -5.03 21.52
N LYS A 250 1.12 -5.83 22.45
CA LYS A 250 -0.05 -6.68 22.16
C LYS A 250 -1.36 -5.90 21.98
N LYS A 251 -1.50 -4.69 22.57
CA LYS A 251 -2.70 -3.85 22.44
C LYS A 251 -2.71 -2.97 21.19
N MET A 252 -1.55 -2.71 20.58
CA MET A 252 -1.45 -1.94 19.33
C MET A 252 -1.54 -2.86 18.09
N ILE A 253 -1.10 -4.12 18.22
CA ILE A 253 -1.27 -5.18 17.20
C ILE A 253 -2.71 -5.74 17.16
N MET A 254 -3.52 -5.54 18.21
CA MET A 254 -4.97 -5.86 18.20
C MET A 254 -5.89 -4.68 17.81
N ARG A 255 -5.34 -3.53 17.41
CA ARG A 255 -6.12 -2.31 17.10
C ARG A 255 -6.14 -1.88 15.62
N ALA A 256 -5.49 -2.63 14.74
CA ALA A 256 -5.82 -2.63 13.32
C ALA A 256 -6.77 -3.80 13.08
N GLY A 257 -7.99 -3.51 12.62
CA GLY A 257 -9.00 -4.51 12.31
C GLY A 257 -8.42 -5.58 11.41
N THR A 258 -8.39 -6.79 11.93
CA THR A 258 -7.90 -8.01 11.29
C THR A 258 -8.37 -8.14 9.85
N CYS A 259 -7.39 -8.19 8.96
CA CYS A 259 -7.24 -9.10 7.83
C CYS A 259 -8.42 -10.06 7.60
N CYS A 260 -8.88 -10.08 6.35
CA CYS A 260 -9.75 -11.08 5.77
C CYS A 260 -9.28 -12.51 6.14
N PRO A 261 -10.13 -13.41 6.66
CA PRO A 261 -9.73 -14.77 6.98
C PRO A 261 -9.36 -15.62 5.75
N LEU A 262 -9.80 -15.20 4.55
CA LEU A 262 -9.48 -15.87 3.28
C LEU A 262 -8.14 -15.40 2.68
N ASP A 263 -7.72 -14.15 2.93
CA ASP A 263 -6.42 -13.63 2.49
C ASP A 263 -5.29 -13.91 3.48
N ALA A 264 -5.60 -14.14 4.77
CA ALA A 264 -4.60 -14.54 5.76
C ALA A 264 -3.93 -15.89 5.41
N GLN A 265 -4.69 -16.84 4.84
CA GLN A 265 -4.13 -18.11 4.37
C GLN A 265 -3.29 -17.93 3.09
N ALA A 266 -3.70 -17.03 2.19
CA ALA A 266 -2.91 -16.68 1.00
C ALA A 266 -1.61 -15.98 1.39
N LEU A 267 -1.63 -15.02 2.32
CA LEU A 267 -0.46 -14.33 2.87
C LEU A 267 0.46 -15.27 3.67
N GLN A 268 -0.09 -16.23 4.40
CA GLN A 268 0.70 -17.23 5.14
C GLN A 268 1.37 -18.24 4.20
N LYS A 269 0.68 -18.64 3.12
CA LYS A 269 1.26 -19.45 2.03
C LYS A 269 2.30 -18.66 1.21
N LYS A 270 2.11 -17.35 1.06
CA LYS A 270 3.03 -16.41 0.40
C LYS A 270 4.29 -16.10 1.22
N ARG A 271 4.16 -16.03 2.55
CA ARG A 271 5.30 -16.00 3.49
C ARG A 271 6.17 -17.24 3.35
N SER A 272 5.57 -18.41 3.17
CA SER A 272 6.33 -19.66 2.94
C SER A 272 6.98 -19.73 1.56
N SER A 273 6.37 -19.17 0.50
CA SER A 273 6.98 -19.19 -0.84
C SER A 273 8.10 -18.16 -1.01
N LEU A 274 7.96 -16.96 -0.42
CA LEU A 274 9.01 -15.94 -0.40
C LEU A 274 10.26 -16.37 0.40
N LEU A 275 10.07 -17.19 1.44
CA LEU A 275 11.19 -17.76 2.22
C LEU A 275 11.80 -19.03 1.58
N ALA A 276 11.03 -19.78 0.79
CA ALA A 276 11.51 -21.00 0.15
C ALA A 276 12.35 -20.73 -1.11
N GLY A 277 12.10 -19.63 -1.83
CA GLY A 277 12.83 -19.28 -3.06
C GLY A 277 14.31 -18.96 -2.88
N ASP A 278 14.78 -18.74 -1.65
CA ASP A 278 16.18 -18.40 -1.33
C ASP A 278 16.99 -19.64 -0.85
N SER A 279 16.33 -20.80 -0.70
CA SER A 279 16.95 -22.01 -0.13
C SER A 279 17.50 -22.98 -1.17
N ASP A 280 16.99 -22.96 -2.41
CA ASP A 280 17.37 -23.92 -3.46
C ASP A 280 18.55 -23.46 -4.32
N GLU A 281 18.91 -22.16 -4.29
CA GLU A 281 20.02 -21.63 -5.09
C GLU A 281 21.40 -21.72 -4.37
N GLN A 282 21.42 -22.15 -3.10
CA GLN A 282 22.66 -22.35 -2.31
C GLN A 282 23.03 -23.83 -2.08
N ARG A 283 22.35 -24.78 -2.75
CA ARG A 283 22.66 -26.22 -2.65
C ARG A 283 23.13 -26.88 -3.94
N SER A 284 23.44 -26.10 -4.98
CA SER A 284 23.98 -26.62 -6.24
C SER A 284 25.26 -25.89 -6.66
N VAL A 285 26.27 -25.89 -5.78
CA VAL A 285 27.70 -25.77 -6.13
C VAL A 285 28.49 -26.71 -5.23
#